data_AF-A0A922SDW6-F1
#
_entry.id   AF-A0A922SDW6-F1
#
_cell.length_a   1.000
_cell.length_b   1.000
_cell.length_c   1.000
_cell.angle_alpha   90.00
_cell.angle_beta   90.00
_cell.angle_gamma   90.00
#
_symmetry.space_group_name_H-M   'P 1'
#
loop_
_entity.id
_entity.type
_entity.pdbx_description
1 polymer ?
#
loop_
_entity_poly.entity_id
_entity_poly.type
_entity_poly.pdbx_seq_one_letter_code
_entity_poly.pdbx_strand_id
1 'polypeptide(L)'
;MNFCFRRNFKVLYDNNDFGIQHAIGGLASKPERDLLMQDFMTVETTNFPHEGSNHTPAHHYSEFKFKTYAPIAFRYFRDLFGIQPDDFLMSMCSAPLRELSNPGASGSIFYLTNDDEFIIKTVQHKEGEFLQKLLPGYYLNLDQANKSERQKTSPTYKDLDFMEHHTEGLFLEADTYNALIKTMQRDCRVLESFKIMDYSLLVGIHNLDEAQREKTEARKRTDSGQSDGDDAEGEPRKGLNRTRSINRQRLVAHSTAMESIQAESEPIDEEEDVP
;
A
#
# COMPACT_ATOMS: atom_id res chain seq x y z
N MET A 1 1.57 -10.09 6.63
CA MET A 1 1.31 -9.32 7.87
C MET A 1 1.07 -10.28 9.03
N ASN A 2 2.12 -10.76 9.70
CA ASN A 2 2.02 -11.55 10.93
C ASN A 2 2.72 -10.77 12.05
N PHE A 3 1.93 -10.27 13.01
CA PHE A 3 2.44 -9.51 14.15
C PHE A 3 2.85 -10.47 15.27
N CYS A 4 4.15 -10.67 15.47
CA CYS A 4 4.66 -11.40 16.63
C CYS A 4 4.92 -10.41 17.80
N PHE A 5 4.11 -10.52 18.85
CA PHE A 5 4.27 -9.78 20.11
C PHE A 5 4.91 -10.66 21.20
N ARG A 6 6.17 -10.39 21.60
CA ARG A 6 6.54 -9.98 22.98
C ARG A 6 8.06 -9.89 23.21
N ARG A 7 8.36 -9.09 24.24
CA ARG A 7 9.62 -8.68 24.88
C ARG A 7 10.70 -9.77 25.06
N ASN A 8 11.94 -9.27 25.00
CA ASN A 8 13.25 -9.86 25.35
C ASN A 8 14.03 -10.42 24.15
N PHE A 9 14.66 -9.47 23.45
CA PHE A 9 15.53 -9.68 22.30
C PHE A 9 16.91 -10.18 22.71
N LYS A 10 17.13 -11.50 22.61
CA LYS A 10 18.39 -12.06 22.11
C LYS A 10 18.28 -13.48 21.52
N VAL A 11 17.08 -14.08 21.48
CA VAL A 11 16.89 -15.47 21.00
C VAL A 11 15.69 -15.58 20.04
N LEU A 12 15.45 -14.56 19.20
CA LEU A 12 14.31 -14.56 18.27
C LEU A 12 14.69 -14.88 16.82
N TYR A 13 15.98 -14.97 16.49
CA TYR A 13 16.40 -15.21 15.11
C TYR A 13 16.12 -16.64 14.65
N ASP A 14 16.35 -17.64 15.51
CA ASP A 14 16.20 -19.04 15.10
C ASP A 14 14.91 -19.72 15.58
N ASN A 15 14.17 -19.10 16.51
CA ASN A 15 12.95 -19.66 17.12
C ASN A 15 11.66 -19.32 16.38
N ASN A 16 11.69 -18.31 15.50
CA ASN A 16 10.51 -17.80 14.82
C ASN A 16 9.97 -18.82 13.79
N ASP A 17 10.87 -19.55 13.14
CA ASP A 17 10.54 -20.50 12.08
C ASP A 17 9.69 -21.67 12.60
N PHE A 18 10.08 -22.26 13.74
CA PHE A 18 9.33 -23.34 14.37
C PHE A 18 7.92 -22.90 14.80
N GLY A 19 7.80 -21.71 15.37
CA GLY A 19 6.53 -21.16 15.82
C GLY A 19 5.56 -20.91 14.67
N ILE A 20 6.03 -20.22 13.62
CA ILE A 20 5.24 -19.89 12.43
C ILE A 20 4.88 -21.17 11.66
N GLN A 21 5.85 -22.06 11.40
CA GLN A 21 5.61 -23.31 10.69
C GLN A 21 4.58 -24.18 11.40
N HIS A 22 4.68 -24.31 12.74
CA HIS A 22 3.67 -25.04 13.51
C HIS A 22 2.30 -24.35 13.47
N ALA A 23 2.24 -23.02 13.63
CA ALA A 23 0.99 -22.28 13.65
C ALA A 23 0.25 -22.35 12.31
N ILE A 24 0.95 -22.15 11.19
CA ILE A 24 0.37 -22.19 9.85
C ILE A 24 0.09 -23.63 9.41
N GLY A 25 1.01 -24.56 9.64
CA GLY A 25 0.82 -25.98 9.32
C GLY A 25 -0.34 -26.60 10.10
N GLY A 26 -0.46 -26.28 11.40
CA GLY A 26 -1.60 -26.71 12.20
C GLY A 26 -2.93 -26.11 11.71
N LEU A 27 -2.91 -24.91 11.13
CA LEU A 27 -4.10 -24.25 10.59
C LEU A 27 -4.61 -24.89 9.30
N ALA A 28 -3.73 -25.47 8.48
CA ALA A 28 -4.10 -26.20 7.26
C ALA A 28 -4.99 -27.43 7.56
N SER A 29 -4.84 -28.02 8.75
CA SER A 29 -5.69 -29.13 9.20
C SER A 29 -7.09 -28.71 9.68
N LYS A 30 -7.31 -27.40 9.92
CA LYS A 30 -8.60 -26.90 10.41
C LYS A 30 -9.52 -26.60 9.21
N PRO A 31 -10.81 -27.02 9.25
CA PRO A 31 -11.71 -26.80 8.13
C PRO A 31 -11.87 -25.33 7.78
N GLU A 32 -12.12 -25.06 6.51
CA GLU A 32 -12.56 -23.75 6.05
C GLU A 32 -13.97 -23.48 6.56
N ARG A 33 -14.17 -22.28 7.10
CA ARG A 33 -15.45 -21.80 7.62
C ARG A 33 -15.46 -20.28 7.64
N ASP A 34 -16.66 -19.72 7.70
CA ASP A 34 -16.87 -18.29 7.84
C ASP A 34 -16.20 -17.74 9.12
N LEU A 35 -15.73 -16.50 9.00
CA LEU A 35 -15.09 -15.76 10.08
C LEU A 35 -16.15 -15.24 11.07
N LEU A 36 -15.99 -15.58 12.34
CA LEU A 36 -16.89 -15.15 13.41
C LEU A 36 -16.22 -14.07 14.26
N MET A 37 -17.03 -13.20 14.89
CA MET A 37 -16.51 -12.10 15.71
C MET A 37 -15.58 -12.56 16.84
N GLN A 38 -15.84 -13.75 17.41
CA GLN A 38 -15.00 -14.37 18.44
C GLN A 38 -13.58 -14.73 17.95
N ASP A 39 -13.41 -14.96 16.64
CA ASP A 39 -12.13 -15.38 16.07
C ASP A 39 -11.07 -14.28 16.18
N PHE A 40 -11.47 -13.00 16.15
CA PHE A 40 -10.57 -11.86 16.32
C PHE A 40 -9.93 -11.79 17.71
N MET A 41 -10.61 -12.32 18.73
CA MET A 41 -10.13 -12.31 20.12
C MET A 41 -9.38 -13.60 20.51
N THR A 42 -9.37 -14.60 19.62
CA THR A 42 -8.73 -15.89 19.90
C THR A 42 -7.21 -15.74 19.98
N VAL A 43 -6.58 -16.37 20.98
CA VAL A 43 -5.13 -16.46 21.11
C VAL A 43 -4.75 -17.91 21.40
N GLU A 44 -4.03 -18.54 20.49
CA GLU A 44 -3.52 -19.90 20.65
C GLU A 44 -2.10 -19.82 21.21
N THR A 45 -1.79 -20.60 22.25
CA THR A 45 -0.44 -20.66 22.83
C THR A 45 0.10 -22.07 22.70
N THR A 46 1.26 -22.21 22.06
CA THR A 46 1.97 -23.47 21.89
C THR A 46 3.25 -23.44 22.72
N ASN A 47 3.54 -24.53 23.45
CA ASN A 47 4.79 -24.68 24.19
C ASN A 47 5.81 -25.46 23.34
N PHE A 48 7.03 -24.97 23.32
CA PHE A 48 8.18 -25.57 22.64
C PHE A 48 9.23 -25.92 23.71
N PRO A 49 9.12 -27.09 24.35
CA PRO A 49 10.13 -27.59 25.27
C PRO A 49 11.37 -28.05 24.50
N HIS A 50 12.54 -27.90 25.11
CA HIS A 50 13.82 -28.30 24.51
C HIS A 50 13.82 -29.75 24.00
N GLU A 51 13.26 -30.68 24.78
CA GLU A 51 13.18 -32.10 24.44
C GLU A 51 12.07 -32.45 23.41
N GLY A 52 11.26 -31.47 23.01
CA GLY A 52 10.10 -31.69 22.16
C GLY A 52 8.89 -32.26 22.90
N SER A 53 7.79 -32.46 22.18
CA SER A 53 6.53 -33.02 22.68
C SER A 53 5.82 -33.83 21.58
N ASN A 54 4.65 -34.39 21.88
CA ASN A 54 3.81 -35.05 20.87
C ASN A 54 3.35 -34.12 19.74
N HIS A 55 3.42 -32.80 19.93
CA HIS A 55 2.91 -31.80 18.99
C HIS A 55 4.00 -30.87 18.45
N THR A 56 5.17 -30.82 19.10
CA THR A 56 6.27 -29.91 18.74
C THR A 56 7.58 -30.68 18.67
N PRO A 57 8.43 -30.45 17.66
CA PRO A 57 9.71 -31.15 17.55
C PRO A 57 10.68 -30.72 18.65
N ALA A 58 11.64 -31.60 18.98
CA ALA A 58 12.77 -31.26 19.84
C ALA A 58 13.69 -30.22 19.14
N HIS A 59 14.34 -29.37 19.92
CA HIS A 59 15.19 -28.30 19.38
C HIS A 59 16.32 -27.92 20.34
N HIS A 60 17.37 -27.27 19.81
CA HIS A 60 18.54 -26.89 20.60
C HIS A 60 18.36 -25.60 21.43
N TYR A 61 17.27 -24.87 21.23
CA TYR A 61 16.98 -23.64 21.96
C TYR A 61 16.42 -23.90 23.36
N SER A 62 16.48 -22.89 24.22
CA SER A 62 15.76 -22.89 25.50
C SER A 62 14.25 -23.08 25.29
N GLU A 63 13.56 -23.66 26.27
CA GLU A 63 12.10 -23.76 26.22
C GLU A 63 11.47 -22.38 26.02
N PHE A 64 10.51 -22.30 25.10
CA PHE A 64 9.77 -21.07 24.83
C PHE A 64 8.28 -21.33 24.58
N LYS A 65 7.50 -20.25 24.59
CA LYS A 65 6.08 -20.28 24.24
C LYS A 65 5.83 -19.39 23.04
N PHE A 66 5.13 -19.92 22.06
CA PHE A 66 4.70 -19.18 20.89
C PHE A 66 3.22 -18.84 21.02
N LYS A 67 2.84 -17.59 20.69
CA LYS A 67 1.45 -17.14 20.73
C LYS A 67 0.99 -16.70 19.35
N THR A 68 -0.07 -17.33 18.86
CA THR A 68 -0.73 -16.99 17.60
C THR A 68 -2.01 -16.24 17.90
N TYR A 69 -2.08 -14.99 17.48
CA TYR A 69 -3.24 -14.12 17.67
C TYR A 69 -4.17 -14.23 16.47
N ALA A 70 -5.48 -14.37 16.71
CA ALA A 70 -6.55 -14.43 15.73
C ALA A 70 -6.25 -15.32 14.50
N PRO A 71 -5.85 -16.59 14.68
CA PRO A 71 -5.32 -17.44 13.60
C PRO A 71 -6.27 -17.56 12.40
N ILE A 72 -7.57 -17.72 12.65
CA ILE A 72 -8.58 -17.84 11.59
C ILE A 72 -8.75 -16.52 10.83
N ALA A 73 -8.70 -15.37 11.53
CA ALA A 73 -8.76 -14.06 10.88
C ALA A 73 -7.53 -13.81 9.99
N PHE A 74 -6.32 -14.16 10.45
CA PHE A 74 -5.11 -14.02 9.65
C PHE A 74 -4.97 -15.05 8.53
N ARG A 75 -5.66 -16.21 8.59
CA ARG A 75 -5.89 -17.05 7.41
C ARG A 75 -6.74 -16.30 6.38
N TYR A 76 -7.93 -15.83 6.79
CA TYR A 76 -8.83 -15.08 5.93
C TYR A 76 -8.15 -13.87 5.27
N PHE A 77 -7.37 -13.09 6.01
CA PHE A 77 -6.65 -11.94 5.44
C PHE A 77 -5.58 -12.35 4.44
N ARG A 78 -4.86 -13.46 4.68
CA ARG A 78 -3.89 -13.96 3.70
C ARG A 78 -4.58 -14.41 2.42
N ASP A 79 -5.69 -15.13 2.53
CA ASP A 79 -6.47 -15.58 1.37
C ASP A 79 -7.00 -14.37 0.57
N LEU A 80 -7.52 -13.35 1.26
CA LEU A 80 -7.96 -12.09 0.64
C LEU A 80 -6.84 -11.35 -0.10
N PHE A 81 -5.60 -11.46 0.37
CA PHE A 81 -4.43 -10.86 -0.25
C PHE A 81 -3.72 -11.79 -1.23
N GLY A 82 -4.29 -12.96 -1.54
CA GLY A 82 -3.69 -13.93 -2.48
C GLY A 82 -2.42 -14.58 -1.96
N ILE A 83 -2.15 -14.53 -0.65
CA ILE A 83 -0.94 -15.08 -0.03
C ILE A 83 -1.16 -16.56 0.27
N GLN A 84 -0.60 -17.43 -0.56
CA GLN A 84 -0.70 -18.88 -0.33
C GLN A 84 0.09 -19.30 0.92
N PRO A 85 -0.41 -20.30 1.70
CA PRO A 85 0.27 -20.76 2.91
C PRO A 85 1.70 -21.26 2.66
N ASP A 86 1.91 -21.98 1.56
CA ASP A 86 3.21 -22.56 1.22
C ASP A 86 4.21 -21.47 0.84
N ASP A 87 3.81 -20.51 0.00
CA ASP A 87 4.64 -19.36 -0.38
C ASP A 87 4.99 -18.51 0.85
N PHE A 88 4.02 -18.30 1.75
CA PHE A 88 4.26 -17.60 3.01
C PHE A 88 5.28 -18.32 3.89
N LEU A 89 5.18 -19.64 4.02
CA LEU A 89 6.14 -20.44 4.80
C LEU A 89 7.52 -20.47 4.16
N MET A 90 7.59 -20.58 2.83
CA MET A 90 8.84 -20.51 2.09
C MET A 90 9.52 -19.16 2.31
N SER A 91 8.82 -18.05 2.14
CA SER A 91 9.39 -16.71 2.34
C SER A 91 9.86 -16.47 3.78
N MET A 92 9.06 -16.91 4.77
CA MET A 92 9.30 -16.59 6.18
C MET A 92 10.29 -17.51 6.89
N CYS A 93 10.38 -18.77 6.48
CA CYS A 93 11.08 -19.82 7.24
C CYS A 93 12.20 -20.54 6.46
N SER A 94 12.37 -20.28 5.16
CA SER A 94 13.39 -20.98 4.36
C SER A 94 14.81 -20.41 4.53
N ALA A 95 14.93 -19.16 4.97
CA ALA A 95 16.22 -18.49 5.11
C ALA A 95 16.17 -17.41 6.20
N PRO A 96 17.32 -17.08 6.84
CA PRO A 96 17.37 -16.10 7.91
C PRO A 96 16.87 -14.73 7.47
N LEU A 97 16.01 -14.10 8.27
CA LEU A 97 15.51 -12.76 7.99
C LEU A 97 16.63 -11.71 8.02
N ARG A 98 16.47 -10.59 7.31
CA ARG A 98 17.41 -9.48 7.34
C ARG A 98 16.91 -8.39 8.29
N GLU A 99 17.68 -8.09 9.34
CA GLU A 99 17.36 -6.99 10.25
C GLU A 99 17.55 -5.63 9.56
N LEU A 100 16.51 -4.80 9.57
CA LEU A 100 16.58 -3.43 9.08
C LEU A 100 16.99 -2.52 10.24
N SER A 101 18.15 -1.90 10.11
CA SER A 101 18.74 -1.00 11.12
C SER A 101 18.08 0.38 11.12
N ASN A 102 16.76 0.43 11.29
CA ASN A 102 16.01 1.67 11.39
C ASN A 102 15.25 1.71 12.71
N PRO A 103 15.85 2.23 13.79
CA PRO A 103 15.09 2.52 14.99
C PRO A 103 14.14 3.67 14.64
N GLY A 104 12.91 3.31 14.25
CA GLY A 104 11.82 4.27 14.16
C GLY A 104 11.58 4.91 15.54
N ALA A 105 10.75 5.96 15.59
CA ALA A 105 10.48 6.69 16.84
C ALA A 105 10.00 5.80 18.02
N SER A 106 9.47 4.61 17.74
CA SER A 106 8.99 3.65 18.76
C SER A 106 10.04 2.70 19.33
N GLY A 107 11.27 2.69 18.80
CA GLY A 107 12.31 1.70 19.16
C GLY A 107 11.99 0.28 18.69
N SER A 108 11.12 0.14 17.69
CA SER A 108 10.82 -1.14 17.04
C SER A 108 11.99 -1.58 16.15
N ILE A 109 12.33 -2.85 16.25
CA ILE A 109 13.17 -3.59 15.30
C ILE A 109 12.29 -4.12 14.17
N PHE A 110 12.82 -4.05 12.95
CA PHE A 110 12.19 -4.54 11.73
C PHE A 110 13.06 -5.64 11.12
N TYR A 111 12.40 -6.63 10.53
CA TYR A 111 13.02 -7.70 9.77
C TYR A 111 12.36 -7.79 8.41
N LEU A 112 13.11 -8.20 7.40
CA LEU A 112 12.66 -8.37 6.03
C LEU A 112 13.01 -9.79 5.56
N THR A 113 12.11 -10.45 4.85
CA THR A 113 12.39 -11.74 4.22
C THR A 113 13.44 -11.58 3.11
N ASN A 114 14.07 -12.68 2.70
CA ASN A 114 15.14 -12.62 1.69
C ASN A 114 14.64 -12.28 0.28
N ASP A 115 13.38 -12.56 0.00
CA ASP A 115 12.67 -12.22 -1.23
C ASP A 115 12.04 -10.82 -1.20
N ASP A 116 12.24 -10.04 -0.13
CA ASP A 116 11.66 -8.69 0.06
C ASP A 116 10.12 -8.65 0.18
N GLU A 117 9.43 -9.80 0.25
CA GLU A 117 7.95 -9.87 0.23
C GLU A 117 7.29 -9.54 1.57
N PHE A 118 7.94 -9.86 2.70
CA PHE A 118 7.34 -9.66 4.03
C PHE A 118 8.26 -8.92 5.00
N ILE A 119 7.67 -7.93 5.67
CA ILE A 119 8.27 -7.24 6.82
C ILE A 119 7.69 -7.82 8.11
N ILE A 120 8.58 -8.13 9.07
CA ILE A 120 8.21 -8.41 10.45
C ILE A 120 8.62 -7.22 11.31
N LYS A 121 7.66 -6.68 12.05
CA LYS A 121 7.88 -5.57 12.97
C LYS A 121 7.69 -6.03 14.40
N THR A 122 8.65 -5.68 15.25
CA THR A 122 8.49 -5.82 16.70
C THR A 122 7.64 -4.71 17.24
N VAL A 123 6.80 -5.06 18.19
CA VAL A 123 5.67 -4.24 18.58
C VAL A 123 5.49 -4.33 20.09
N GLN A 124 5.22 -3.20 20.73
CA GLN A 124 5.11 -3.10 22.18
C GLN A 124 3.81 -3.72 22.66
N HIS A 125 3.80 -4.32 23.86
CA HIS A 125 2.62 -5.04 24.35
C HIS A 125 1.29 -4.26 24.22
N LYS A 126 1.28 -2.96 24.52
CA LYS A 126 0.11 -2.08 24.37
C LYS A 126 -0.35 -1.92 22.91
N GLU A 127 0.59 -1.82 21.97
CA GLU A 127 0.29 -1.78 20.54
C GLU A 127 -0.39 -3.08 20.08
N GLY A 128 -0.07 -4.22 20.69
CA GLY A 128 -0.66 -5.50 20.30
C GLY A 128 -2.04 -5.75 20.80
N GLU A 129 -2.30 -5.35 22.04
CA GLU A 129 -3.66 -5.31 22.56
C GLU A 129 -4.52 -4.35 21.74
N PHE A 130 -3.95 -3.24 21.29
CA PHE A 130 -4.66 -2.31 20.41
C PHE A 130 -4.92 -2.90 19.03
N LEU A 131 -3.92 -3.49 18.36
CA LEU A 131 -4.08 -4.12 17.05
C LEU A 131 -5.15 -5.22 17.07
N GLN A 132 -5.18 -6.05 18.12
CA GLN A 132 -6.20 -7.09 18.25
C GLN A 132 -7.61 -6.50 18.33
N LYS A 133 -7.80 -5.41 19.09
CA LYS A 133 -9.08 -4.68 19.16
C LYS A 133 -9.45 -4.00 17.85
N LEU A 134 -8.47 -3.67 17.01
CA LEU A 134 -8.68 -3.05 15.70
C LEU A 134 -9.12 -4.07 14.63
N LEU A 135 -8.78 -5.37 14.79
CA LEU A 135 -9.02 -6.39 13.75
C LEU A 135 -10.48 -6.47 13.24
N PRO A 136 -11.53 -6.41 14.09
CA PRO A 136 -12.90 -6.41 13.59
C PRO A 136 -13.21 -5.19 12.72
N GLY A 137 -12.74 -4.00 13.12
CA GLY A 137 -12.90 -2.77 12.35
C GLY A 137 -12.11 -2.82 11.04
N TYR A 138 -10.91 -3.40 11.06
CA TYR A 138 -10.11 -3.62 9.87
C TYR A 138 -10.80 -4.55 8.87
N TYR A 139 -11.37 -5.67 9.34
CA TYR A 139 -12.18 -6.57 8.51
C TYR A 139 -13.37 -5.86 7.85
N LEU A 140 -14.15 -5.10 8.63
CA LEU A 140 -15.28 -4.34 8.11
C LEU A 140 -14.83 -3.28 7.09
N ASN A 141 -13.72 -2.59 7.36
CA ASN A 141 -13.17 -1.59 6.46
C ASN A 141 -12.66 -2.21 5.15
N LEU A 142 -12.01 -3.36 5.18
CA LEU A 142 -11.56 -4.05 3.96
C LEU A 142 -12.73 -4.39 3.04
N ASP A 143 -13.84 -4.87 3.61
CA ASP A 143 -15.03 -5.20 2.82
C ASP A 143 -15.76 -3.94 2.28
N GLN A 144 -15.85 -2.87 3.08
CA GLN A 144 -16.62 -1.67 2.73
C GLN A 144 -15.86 -0.60 1.94
N ALA A 145 -14.59 -0.34 2.29
CA ALA A 145 -13.77 0.67 1.63
C ALA A 145 -13.49 0.26 0.18
N ASN A 146 -13.21 -1.02 -0.07
CA ASN A 146 -13.03 -1.51 -1.44
C ASN A 146 -14.31 -1.34 -2.26
N LYS A 147 -15.49 -1.61 -1.69
CA LYS A 147 -16.77 -1.48 -2.41
C LYS A 147 -17.12 -0.02 -2.71
N SER A 148 -16.96 0.87 -1.76
CA SER A 148 -17.31 2.30 -1.91
C SER A 148 -16.32 3.05 -2.80
N GLU A 149 -15.02 2.78 -2.67
CA GLU A 149 -13.99 3.39 -3.52
C GLU A 149 -14.16 2.95 -4.99
N ARG A 150 -14.39 1.64 -5.23
CA ARG A 150 -14.62 1.08 -6.57
C ARG A 150 -15.88 1.61 -7.26
N GLN A 151 -16.82 2.22 -6.53
CA GLN A 151 -18.04 2.82 -7.09
C GLN A 151 -17.86 4.28 -7.56
N LYS A 152 -16.71 4.91 -7.28
CA LYS A 152 -16.44 6.27 -7.76
C LYS A 152 -16.21 6.28 -9.27
N THR A 153 -16.47 7.42 -9.91
CA THR A 153 -16.19 7.63 -11.35
C THR A 153 -14.69 7.55 -11.68
N SER A 154 -13.85 7.94 -10.72
CA SER A 154 -12.39 7.80 -10.78
C SER A 154 -11.92 7.21 -9.45
N PRO A 155 -11.93 5.87 -9.31
CA PRO A 155 -11.52 5.20 -8.09
C PRO A 155 -10.01 5.35 -7.85
N THR A 156 -9.61 5.50 -6.58
CA THR A 156 -8.20 5.43 -6.18
C THR A 156 -7.85 3.99 -5.84
N TYR A 157 -7.21 3.31 -6.79
CA TYR A 157 -6.76 1.93 -6.62
C TYR A 157 -5.50 1.84 -5.75
N LYS A 158 -5.38 0.73 -5.02
CA LYS A 158 -4.18 0.38 -4.25
C LYS A 158 -3.39 -0.73 -4.95
N ASP A 159 -2.32 -1.18 -4.32
CA ASP A 159 -1.36 -2.13 -4.88
C ASP A 159 -2.01 -3.41 -5.40
N LEU A 160 -2.94 -4.00 -4.62
CA LEU A 160 -3.65 -5.22 -5.01
C LEU A 160 -4.58 -5.02 -6.19
N ASP A 161 -5.33 -3.91 -6.21
CA ASP A 161 -6.20 -3.57 -7.34
C ASP A 161 -5.36 -3.33 -8.61
N PHE A 162 -4.17 -2.73 -8.45
CA PHE A 162 -3.26 -2.48 -9.57
C PHE A 162 -2.71 -3.79 -10.14
N MET A 163 -2.27 -4.73 -9.30
CA MET A 163 -1.80 -6.05 -9.73
C MET A 163 -2.92 -6.89 -10.39
N GLU A 164 -4.16 -6.76 -9.91
CA GLU A 164 -5.34 -7.44 -10.49
C GLU A 164 -5.70 -6.87 -11.87
N HIS A 165 -5.76 -5.53 -12.01
CA HIS A 165 -6.21 -4.87 -13.23
C HIS A 165 -5.11 -4.71 -14.30
N HIS A 166 -3.84 -4.64 -13.91
CA HIS A 166 -2.70 -4.39 -14.79
C HIS A 166 -1.67 -5.52 -14.70
N THR A 167 -2.08 -6.73 -15.04
CA THR A 167 -1.22 -7.93 -14.98
C THR A 167 0.02 -7.84 -15.86
N GLU A 168 -0.03 -7.07 -16.94
CA GLU A 168 1.13 -6.80 -17.83
C GLU A 168 1.96 -5.57 -17.41
N GLY A 169 1.53 -4.85 -16.36
CA GLY A 169 2.18 -3.64 -15.88
C GLY A 169 1.98 -2.41 -16.78
N LEU A 170 2.81 -1.38 -16.56
CA LEU A 170 2.82 -0.15 -17.36
C LEU A 170 4.01 -0.14 -18.30
N PHE A 171 3.74 -0.10 -19.60
CA PHE A 171 4.77 0.00 -20.62
C PHE A 171 5.27 1.45 -20.72
N LEU A 172 6.58 1.62 -20.54
CA LEU A 172 7.27 2.89 -20.67
C LEU A 172 8.40 2.75 -21.71
N GLU A 173 8.63 3.82 -22.47
CA GLU A 173 9.84 3.92 -23.30
C GLU A 173 11.09 3.80 -22.42
N ALA A 174 12.13 3.15 -22.93
CA ALA A 174 13.33 2.83 -22.16
C ALA A 174 13.96 4.06 -21.48
N ASP A 175 14.03 5.19 -22.18
CA ASP A 175 14.60 6.42 -21.62
C ASP A 175 13.75 6.99 -20.48
N THR A 176 12.43 6.96 -20.62
CA THR A 176 11.48 7.42 -19.59
C THR A 176 11.52 6.52 -18.36
N TYR A 177 11.56 5.20 -18.56
CA TYR A 177 11.72 4.23 -17.48
C TYR A 177 13.03 4.46 -16.72
N ASN A 178 14.14 4.58 -17.44
CA ASN A 178 15.46 4.80 -16.84
C ASN A 178 15.53 6.10 -16.05
N ALA A 179 14.92 7.18 -16.56
CA ALA A 179 14.83 8.45 -15.85
C ALA A 179 13.99 8.31 -14.57
N LEU A 180 12.80 7.71 -14.66
CA LEU A 180 11.89 7.50 -13.53
C LEU A 180 12.56 6.69 -12.41
N ILE A 181 13.13 5.53 -12.74
CA ILE A 181 13.76 4.65 -11.76
C ILE A 181 14.97 5.32 -11.11
N LYS A 182 15.80 6.05 -11.87
CA LYS A 182 16.93 6.79 -11.30
C LYS A 182 16.47 7.85 -10.30
N THR A 183 15.39 8.57 -10.59
CA THR A 183 14.82 9.56 -9.68
C THR A 183 14.24 8.89 -8.44
N MET A 184 13.40 7.86 -8.59
CA MET A 184 12.84 7.12 -7.47
C MET A 184 13.93 6.53 -6.56
N GLN A 185 15.01 5.98 -7.11
CA GLN A 185 16.13 5.48 -6.32
C GLN A 185 16.82 6.59 -5.50
N ARG A 186 16.93 7.81 -6.04
CA ARG A 186 17.48 8.95 -5.29
C ARG A 186 16.53 9.39 -4.19
N ASP A 187 15.24 9.48 -4.49
CA ASP A 187 14.21 9.91 -3.54
C ASP A 187 14.07 8.91 -2.38
N CYS A 188 14.04 7.60 -2.68
CA CYS A 188 14.01 6.56 -1.65
C CYS A 188 15.24 6.62 -0.74
N ARG A 189 16.45 6.90 -1.25
CA ARG A 189 17.65 7.10 -0.40
C ARG A 189 17.50 8.31 0.51
N VAL A 190 16.89 9.39 0.03
CA VAL A 190 16.64 10.58 0.86
C VAL A 190 15.63 10.26 1.95
N LEU A 191 14.49 9.65 1.60
CA LEU A 191 13.45 9.25 2.55
C LEU A 191 14.00 8.29 3.61
N GLU A 192 14.81 7.31 3.18
CA GLU A 192 15.54 6.39 4.05
C GLU A 192 16.47 7.14 5.01
N SER A 193 17.26 8.11 4.53
CA SER A 193 18.20 8.89 5.36
C SER A 193 17.50 9.68 6.46
N PHE A 194 16.26 10.12 6.21
CA PHE A 194 15.40 10.80 7.19
C PHE A 194 14.53 9.85 8.01
N LYS A 195 14.63 8.53 7.78
CA LYS A 195 13.80 7.49 8.42
C LYS A 195 12.31 7.71 8.19
N ILE A 196 11.95 8.31 7.06
CA ILE A 196 10.56 8.50 6.65
C ILE A 196 10.08 7.18 6.06
N MET A 197 8.95 6.69 6.56
CA MET A 197 8.28 5.47 6.13
C MET A 197 6.80 5.79 5.84
N ASP A 198 6.07 4.83 5.28
CA ASP A 198 4.63 4.95 4.98
C ASP A 198 4.27 6.00 3.91
N TYR A 199 5.18 6.26 2.97
CA TYR A 199 4.89 7.04 1.77
C TYR A 199 4.35 6.14 0.66
N SER A 200 3.51 6.69 -0.20
CA SER A 200 2.95 6.00 -1.37
C SER A 200 3.30 6.77 -2.63
N LEU A 201 3.55 6.05 -3.72
CA LEU A 201 3.67 6.66 -5.04
C LEU A 201 2.27 6.89 -5.61
N LEU A 202 1.88 8.15 -5.79
CA LEU A 202 0.63 8.48 -6.46
C LEU A 202 0.83 8.45 -7.98
N VAL A 203 0.13 7.56 -8.67
CA VAL A 203 0.19 7.42 -10.13
C VAL A 203 -1.17 7.73 -10.73
N GLY A 204 -1.23 8.74 -11.61
CA GLY A 204 -2.41 9.06 -12.42
C GLY A 204 -2.24 8.56 -13.85
N ILE A 205 -3.12 7.67 -14.30
CA ILE A 205 -3.12 7.15 -15.67
C ILE A 205 -4.22 7.86 -16.45
N HIS A 206 -3.86 8.47 -17.59
CA HIS A 206 -4.81 9.13 -18.47
C HIS A 206 -4.82 8.48 -19.84
N ASN A 207 -5.92 7.79 -20.16
CA ASN A 207 -6.12 7.18 -21.47
C ASN A 207 -6.55 8.27 -22.48
N LEU A 208 -5.62 8.63 -23.38
CA LEU A 208 -5.85 9.66 -24.39
C LEU A 208 -6.91 9.27 -25.42
N ASP A 209 -7.01 7.99 -25.76
CA ASP A 209 -7.99 7.48 -26.73
C ASP A 209 -9.41 7.58 -26.17
N GLU A 210 -9.56 7.21 -24.90
CA GLU A 210 -10.82 7.34 -24.17
C GLU A 210 -11.22 8.80 -24.00
N ALA A 211 -10.28 9.67 -23.60
CA ALA A 211 -10.51 11.10 -23.49
C ALA A 211 -10.90 11.76 -24.83
N GLN A 212 -10.43 11.23 -25.96
CA GLN A 212 -10.85 11.67 -27.29
C GLN A 212 -12.26 11.19 -27.64
N ARG A 213 -12.61 9.94 -27.32
CA ARG A 213 -13.95 9.39 -27.53
C ARG A 213 -14.99 10.15 -26.72
N GLU A 214 -14.74 10.40 -25.44
CA GLU A 214 -15.64 11.18 -24.58
C GLU A 214 -15.90 12.59 -25.14
N LYS A 215 -14.86 13.26 -25.66
CA LYS A 215 -15.00 14.59 -26.30
C LYS A 215 -15.86 14.53 -27.56
N THR A 216 -15.72 13.48 -28.37
CA THR A 216 -16.51 13.30 -29.59
C THR A 216 -17.96 12.95 -29.26
N GLU A 217 -18.18 12.13 -28.23
CA GLU A 217 -19.52 11.77 -27.77
C GLU A 217 -20.25 12.94 -27.11
N ALA A 218 -19.56 13.74 -26.30
CA ALA A 218 -20.10 14.96 -25.73
C ALA A 218 -20.52 15.96 -26.82
N ARG A 219 -19.71 16.10 -27.88
CA ARG A 219 -20.04 16.94 -29.04
C ARG A 219 -21.25 16.41 -29.82
N LYS A 220 -21.39 15.10 -30.00
CA LYS A 220 -22.56 14.51 -30.66
C LYS A 220 -23.85 14.72 -29.85
N ARG A 221 -23.78 14.63 -28.52
CA ARG A 221 -24.94 14.89 -27.64
C ARG A 221 -25.39 16.34 -27.67
N THR A 222 -24.48 17.29 -27.87
CA THR A 222 -24.83 18.71 -28.04
C THR A 222 -25.40 19.03 -29.42
N ASP A 223 -25.05 18.26 -30.45
CA ASP A 223 -25.48 18.48 -31.84
C ASP A 223 -26.86 17.84 -32.14
N SER A 224 -27.20 16.74 -31.46
CA SER A 224 -28.51 16.07 -31.59
C SER A 224 -29.66 16.73 -30.81
N GLY A 225 -29.41 17.86 -30.12
CA GLY A 225 -30.43 18.62 -29.38
C GLY A 225 -31.09 19.74 -30.18
N GLN A 226 -30.79 19.86 -31.48
CA GLN A 226 -31.25 20.97 -32.31
C GLN A 226 -31.96 20.46 -33.59
N SER A 227 -33.08 19.78 -33.41
CA SER A 227 -34.06 19.57 -34.47
C SER A 227 -35.46 19.45 -33.87
N ASP A 228 -36.11 20.59 -33.68
CA ASP A 228 -37.48 20.87 -34.16
C ASP A 228 -38.04 22.17 -33.53
N GLY A 229 -38.43 23.13 -34.39
CA GLY A 229 -39.37 24.21 -34.04
C GLY A 229 -38.92 25.64 -34.41
N ASP A 230 -39.56 26.20 -35.43
CA ASP A 230 -39.36 27.53 -36.03
C ASP A 230 -39.65 28.76 -35.13
N ASP A 231 -39.02 29.88 -35.55
CA ASP A 231 -39.38 31.31 -35.48
C ASP A 231 -39.66 32.02 -34.13
N ALA A 232 -38.77 32.96 -33.77
CA ALA A 232 -39.09 34.38 -33.53
C ALA A 232 -37.86 35.23 -33.12
N GLU A 233 -37.83 36.47 -33.59
CA GLU A 233 -36.78 37.49 -33.50
C GLU A 233 -36.29 37.84 -32.07
N GLY A 234 -34.99 38.17 -31.94
CA GLY A 234 -34.41 38.79 -30.74
C GLY A 234 -32.93 39.20 -30.90
N GLU A 235 -32.64 40.46 -30.60
CA GLU A 235 -31.40 41.26 -30.76
C GLU A 235 -30.00 40.61 -30.57
N PRO A 236 -28.94 41.21 -31.16
CA PRO A 236 -27.56 40.76 -30.96
C PRO A 236 -26.97 41.34 -29.66
N ARG A 237 -26.58 40.47 -28.72
CA ARG A 237 -25.73 40.84 -27.58
C ARG A 237 -24.32 40.27 -27.73
N LYS A 238 -23.35 41.19 -27.74
CA LYS A 238 -21.89 40.98 -27.72
C LYS A 238 -21.46 40.00 -26.62
N GLY A 239 -20.61 39.03 -26.98
CA GLY A 239 -19.89 38.16 -26.05
C GLY A 239 -18.57 37.69 -26.66
N LEU A 240 -17.49 37.85 -25.92
CA LEU A 240 -16.09 37.88 -26.38
C LEU A 240 -15.59 36.59 -27.04
N ASN A 241 -14.94 36.73 -28.20
CA ASN A 241 -13.96 35.77 -28.71
C ASN A 241 -12.77 35.70 -27.73
N ARG A 242 -12.67 34.62 -26.95
CA ARG A 242 -11.41 34.24 -26.29
C ARG A 242 -10.76 33.10 -27.07
N THR A 243 -9.88 33.50 -27.99
CA THR A 243 -8.81 32.67 -28.55
C THR A 243 -8.10 31.94 -27.42
N ARG A 244 -8.17 30.59 -27.38
CA ARG A 244 -7.26 29.79 -26.56
C ARG A 244 -6.12 29.31 -27.45
N SER A 245 -4.96 29.90 -27.17
CA SER A 245 -3.64 29.55 -27.71
C SER A 245 -3.39 28.04 -27.67
N ILE A 246 -2.93 27.51 -28.81
CA ILE A 246 -2.38 26.16 -28.93
C ILE A 246 -0.96 26.23 -28.37
N ASN A 247 -0.78 25.90 -27.09
CA ASN A 247 0.53 25.48 -26.59
C ASN A 247 0.58 23.97 -26.53
N ARG A 248 1.14 23.40 -27.58
CA ARG A 248 1.54 21.99 -27.67
C ARG A 248 2.84 21.85 -26.87
N GLN A 249 2.72 21.66 -25.56
CA GLN A 249 3.85 21.29 -24.69
C GLN A 249 3.66 19.89 -24.14
N ARG A 250 4.67 19.08 -24.43
CA ARG A 250 4.89 17.68 -24.09
C ARG A 250 4.50 17.40 -22.63
N LEU A 251 3.43 16.62 -22.43
CA LEU A 251 3.03 16.08 -21.13
C LEU A 251 3.96 14.92 -20.76
N VAL A 252 5.15 15.27 -20.28
CA VAL A 252 5.91 14.43 -19.36
C VAL A 252 6.31 15.37 -18.23
N ALA A 253 5.43 15.49 -17.24
CA ALA A 253 5.72 16.24 -16.04
C ALA A 253 6.48 15.32 -15.08
N HIS A 254 7.80 15.30 -15.17
CA HIS A 254 8.62 14.90 -14.03
C HIS A 254 8.68 16.11 -13.11
N SER A 255 7.87 16.09 -12.04
CA SER A 255 8.03 17.04 -10.94
C SER A 255 8.01 16.23 -9.64
N THR A 256 9.14 16.23 -8.95
CA THR A 256 9.26 15.68 -7.59
C THR A 256 9.12 16.82 -6.59
N ALA A 257 8.39 16.59 -5.50
CA ALA A 257 8.13 17.57 -4.43
C ALA A 257 9.38 18.19 -3.78
N MET A 258 10.58 17.66 -4.04
CA MET A 258 11.84 18.17 -3.52
C MET A 258 12.44 19.34 -4.32
N GLU A 259 12.02 19.60 -5.56
CA GLU A 259 12.51 20.77 -6.33
C GLU A 259 11.83 22.09 -5.94
N SER A 260 10.73 22.06 -5.18
CA SER A 260 9.91 23.24 -4.85
C SER A 260 10.30 23.99 -3.57
N ILE A 261 11.42 23.67 -2.92
CA ILE A 261 11.88 24.38 -1.71
C ILE A 261 13.26 25.01 -1.96
N GLN A 262 13.31 25.97 -2.88
CA GLN A 262 14.36 26.98 -2.96
C GLN A 262 13.77 28.19 -3.71
N ALA A 263 13.00 29.00 -2.99
CA ALA A 263 12.74 30.37 -3.38
C ALA A 263 13.66 31.26 -2.54
N GLU A 264 14.81 31.62 -3.10
CA GLU A 264 15.63 32.72 -2.58
C GLU A 264 14.80 34.01 -2.73
N SER A 265 14.46 34.63 -1.61
CA SER A 265 13.90 35.98 -1.59
C SER A 265 15.06 36.97 -1.61
N GLU A 266 15.32 37.60 -2.75
CA GLU A 266 16.12 38.82 -2.77
C GLU A 266 15.31 39.99 -2.15
N PRO A 267 15.95 40.84 -1.33
CA PRO A 267 15.29 42.00 -0.77
C PRO A 267 15.06 43.04 -1.86
N ILE A 268 13.84 43.58 -1.93
CA ILE A 268 13.53 44.73 -2.79
C ILE A 268 13.90 45.98 -1.99
N ASP A 269 14.94 46.68 -2.46
CA ASP A 269 15.33 47.99 -1.96
C ASP A 269 14.18 48.99 -2.18
N GLU A 270 13.76 49.63 -1.08
CA GLU A 270 12.91 50.81 -1.09
C GLU A 270 13.80 52.04 -1.34
N GLU A 271 13.56 52.80 -2.42
CA GLU A 271 13.57 54.28 -2.40
C GLU A 271 13.17 54.89 -3.76
N GLU A 272 12.08 55.68 -3.70
CA GLU A 272 11.89 57.02 -4.28
C GLU A 272 11.94 57.26 -5.82
N ASP A 273 11.15 58.12 -6.46
CA ASP A 273 9.95 58.90 -6.11
C ASP A 273 9.42 59.53 -7.43
N VAL A 274 8.08 59.67 -7.56
CA VAL A 274 7.34 60.82 -8.14
C VAL A 274 7.52 61.24 -9.64
N PRO A 275 6.50 61.84 -10.31
CA PRO A 275 5.04 61.70 -10.28
C PRO A 275 4.45 61.02 -11.52
#